data_AF-A0A5M8NT28-F1
#
_entry.id   AF-A0A5M8NT28-F1
#
_cell.length_a   1.000
_cell.length_b   1.000
_cell.length_c   1.000
_cell.angle_alpha   90.00
_cell.angle_beta   90.00
_cell.angle_gamma   90.00
#
_symmetry.space_group_name_H-M   'P 1'
#
loop_
_entity.id
_entity.type
_entity.pdbx_description
1 polymer ?
#
loop_
_entity_poly.entity_id
_entity_poly.type
_entity_poly.pdbx_seq_one_letter_code
_entity_poly.pdbx_strand_id
1 'polypeptide(L)'
;MKIIAVGMNYALHNKELGNVPDENPVIFMKPDSAILKNGNPFFIPDFSNEVHYETEVVVRICKLGKNIALRFAPRYYDAVTVGIDFTARDLQRELRRKGNPWELCKGFDSSAAIG
;
A
#
# COMPACT_ATOMS: atom_id res chain seq x y z
N MET A 1 5.37 -13.49 4.02
CA MET A 1 5.22 -12.82 2.72
C MET A 1 5.58 -11.34 2.87
N LYS A 2 5.77 -10.59 1.78
CA LYS A 2 5.85 -9.11 1.86
C LYS A 2 4.97 -8.48 0.79
N ILE A 3 4.37 -7.34 1.09
CA ILE A 3 3.64 -6.51 0.14
C ILE A 3 4.46 -5.24 -0.06
N ILE A 4 4.77 -4.90 -1.31
CA ILE A 4 5.41 -3.64 -1.68
C ILE A 4 4.33 -2.80 -2.35
N ALA A 5 4.15 -1.57 -1.89
CA ALA A 5 3.13 -0.65 -2.37
C ALA A 5 3.78 0.62 -2.94
N VAL A 6 3.06 1.27 -3.86
CA VAL A 6 3.50 2.49 -4.54
C VAL A 6 2.51 3.61 -4.20
N GLY A 7 2.96 4.58 -3.42
CA GLY A 7 2.20 5.78 -3.14
C GLY A 7 2.26 6.77 -4.29
N MET A 8 1.28 7.67 -4.35
CA MET A 8 1.25 8.82 -5.27
C MET A 8 1.24 8.47 -6.76
N ASN A 9 0.74 7.28 -7.12
CA ASN A 9 0.77 6.76 -8.49
C ASN A 9 -0.41 7.22 -9.37
N TYR A 10 -1.36 7.99 -8.83
CA TYR A 10 -2.51 8.55 -9.55
C TYR A 10 -2.58 10.07 -9.40
N ALA A 11 -2.56 10.78 -10.52
CA ALA A 11 -2.50 12.25 -10.52
C ALA A 11 -3.70 12.92 -9.83
N LEU A 12 -4.90 12.35 -9.93
CA LEU A 12 -6.09 12.87 -9.26
C LEU A 12 -6.02 12.70 -7.74
N HIS A 13 -5.52 11.56 -7.27
CA HIS A 13 -5.32 11.32 -5.85
C HIS A 13 -4.23 12.24 -5.26
N ASN A 14 -3.18 12.54 -6.03
CA ASN A 14 -2.17 13.50 -5.61
C ASN A 14 -2.78 14.90 -5.40
N LYS A 15 -3.66 15.34 -6.31
CA LYS A 15 -4.37 16.63 -6.18
C LYS A 15 -5.28 16.67 -4.96
N GLU A 16 -6.02 15.60 -4.69
CA GLU A 16 -6.88 15.45 -3.50
C GLU A 16 -6.10 15.68 -2.20
N LEU A 17 -4.89 15.11 -2.11
CA LEU A 17 -4.03 15.21 -0.93
C LEU A 17 -3.18 16.50 -0.87
N GLY A 18 -3.30 17.40 -1.85
CA GLY A 18 -2.46 18.59 -1.95
C GLY A 18 -0.99 18.29 -2.24
N ASN A 19 -0.70 17.16 -2.89
CA ASN A 19 0.66 16.71 -3.20
C ASN A 19 1.11 17.12 -4.59
N VAL A 20 2.37 17.50 -4.69
CA VAL A 20 3.08 17.61 -5.97
C VAL A 20 3.62 16.22 -6.33
N PRO A 21 3.43 15.72 -7.56
CA PRO A 21 4.05 14.47 -8.00
C PRO A 21 5.57 14.56 -7.87
N ASP A 22 6.18 13.52 -7.33
CA ASP A 22 7.64 13.34 -7.34
C ASP A 22 8.05 12.62 -8.64
N GLU A 23 9.29 12.84 -9.09
CA GLU A 23 9.87 12.09 -10.20
C GLU A 23 10.12 10.62 -9.82
N ASN A 24 10.38 10.36 -8.53
CA ASN A 24 10.62 9.01 -8.02
C ASN A 24 9.37 8.43 -7.34
N PRO A 25 9.09 7.13 -7.52
CA PRO A 25 7.96 6.49 -6.86
C PRO A 25 8.15 6.45 -5.35
N VAL A 26 7.10 6.78 -4.61
CA VAL A 26 7.07 6.61 -3.15
C VAL A 26 6.82 5.14 -2.84
N ILE A 27 7.80 4.45 -2.26
CA ILE A 27 7.71 3.02 -1.96
C ILE A 27 7.59 2.80 -0.45
N PHE A 28 6.65 1.95 -0.05
CA PHE A 28 6.52 1.45 1.31
C PHE A 28 6.14 -0.03 1.31
N MET A 29 6.14 -0.65 2.50
CA MET A 29 5.85 -2.07 2.65
C MET A 29 4.75 -2.30 3.67
N LYS A 30 4.00 -3.40 3.48
CA LYS A 30 3.16 -3.99 4.51
C LYS A 30 3.67 -5.39 4.89
N PRO A 31 3.67 -5.73 6.19
CA PRO A 31 4.09 -7.07 6.65
C PRO A 31 3.04 -8.14 6.30
N ASP A 32 3.38 -9.41 6.51
CA ASP A 32 2.44 -10.53 6.33
C ASP A 32 1.19 -10.40 7.21
N SER A 33 1.33 -9.84 8.41
CA SER A 33 0.23 -9.62 9.36
C SER A 33 -0.77 -8.56 8.90
N ALA A 34 -0.41 -7.72 7.94
CA ALA A 34 -1.33 -6.75 7.36
C ALA A 34 -2.41 -7.40 6.49
N ILE A 35 -2.21 -8.65 6.03
CA ILE A 35 -3.19 -9.32 5.17
C ILE A 35 -4.45 -9.64 5.98
N LEU A 36 -5.60 -9.12 5.55
CA LEU A 36 -6.91 -9.53 6.01
C LEU A 36 -7.23 -10.92 5.45
N LYS A 37 -7.20 -11.94 6.31
CA LYS A 37 -7.30 -13.36 5.91
C LYS A 37 -8.75 -13.85 5.89
N ASN A 38 -9.00 -14.86 5.05
CA ASN A 38 -10.17 -15.75 5.12
C ASN A 38 -11.54 -15.06 5.03
N GLY A 39 -11.64 -13.89 4.40
CA GLY A 39 -12.91 -13.15 4.33
C GLY A 39 -13.38 -12.63 5.70
N ASN A 40 -12.48 -12.53 6.68
CA ASN A 40 -12.78 -11.91 7.95
C ASN A 40 -13.24 -10.46 7.73
N PRO A 41 -14.16 -9.95 8.56
CA PRO A 41 -14.51 -8.53 8.54
C PRO A 41 -13.30 -7.67 8.89
N PHE A 42 -13.21 -6.51 8.26
CA PHE A 42 -12.26 -5.47 8.65
C PHE A 42 -12.79 -4.72 9.86
N PHE A 43 -11.95 -4.54 10.89
CA PHE A 43 -12.25 -3.75 12.07
C PHE A 43 -11.39 -2.49 12.09
N ILE A 44 -12.02 -1.35 12.38
CA ILE A 44 -11.30 -0.09 12.57
C ILE A 44 -10.47 -0.21 13.86
N PRO A 45 -9.15 0.03 13.81
CA PRO A 45 -8.30 -0.07 14.98
C PRO A 45 -8.53 1.09 15.96
N ASP A 46 -8.49 0.78 17.26
CA ASP A 46 -8.74 1.76 18.33
C ASP A 46 -7.73 2.92 18.40
N PHE A 47 -6.57 2.78 17.76
CA PHE A 47 -5.52 3.79 17.77
C PHE A 47 -5.75 4.94 16.77
N SER A 48 -6.72 4.81 15.85
CA SER A 48 -6.99 5.79 14.79
C SER A 48 -8.44 6.27 14.84
N ASN A 49 -8.63 7.56 14.59
CA ASN A 49 -9.96 8.16 14.48
C ASN A 49 -10.39 8.37 13.02
N GLU A 50 -9.51 8.08 12.05
CA GLU A 50 -9.77 8.30 10.63
C GLU A 50 -9.06 7.25 9.78
N VAL A 51 -9.80 6.23 9.36
CA VAL A 51 -9.29 5.17 8.48
C VAL A 51 -9.91 5.30 7.10
N HIS A 52 -9.04 5.37 6.08
CA HIS A 52 -9.42 5.43 4.67
C HIS A 52 -9.20 4.08 4.00
N TYR A 53 -10.03 3.80 3.00
CA TYR A 53 -9.81 2.70 2.04
C TYR A 53 -9.22 3.28 0.74
N GLU A 54 -8.17 2.66 0.22
CA GLU A 54 -7.56 3.00 -1.07
C GLU A 54 -7.64 1.77 -1.97
N THR A 55 -8.41 1.84 -3.07
CA THR A 55 -8.53 0.70 -4.00
C THR A 55 -7.36 0.66 -4.95
N GLU A 56 -6.69 -0.49 -5.03
CA GLU A 56 -5.45 -0.65 -5.78
C GLU A 56 -5.44 -1.92 -6.64
N VAL A 57 -4.64 -1.88 -7.71
CA VAL A 57 -4.33 -3.08 -8.50
C VAL A 57 -3.22 -3.85 -7.81
N VAL A 58 -3.47 -5.12 -7.50
CA VAL A 58 -2.49 -5.99 -6.84
C VAL A 58 -1.93 -6.97 -7.86
N VAL A 59 -0.60 -7.05 -7.93
CA VAL A 59 0.12 -7.94 -8.84
C VAL A 59 0.88 -8.99 -8.03
N ARG A 60 0.64 -10.28 -8.33
CA ARG A 60 1.35 -11.38 -7.64
C ARG A 60 2.69 -11.64 -8.29
N ILE A 61 3.77 -11.36 -7.58
CA ILE A 61 5.12 -11.68 -8.03
C ILE A 61 5.39 -13.18 -7.86
N CYS A 62 5.63 -13.88 -8.96
CA CYS A 62 5.78 -15.33 -9.00
C CYS A 62 7.23 -15.81 -9.18
N LYS A 63 8.19 -14.89 -9.34
CA LYS A 63 9.63 -15.21 -9.51
C LYS A 63 10.52 -14.30 -8.69
N LEU A 64 11.63 -14.85 -8.19
CA LEU A 64 12.70 -14.05 -7.58
C LEU A 64 13.40 -13.23 -8.66
N GLY A 65 13.57 -11.94 -8.43
CA GLY A 65 14.29 -11.06 -9.34
C GLY A 65 14.95 -9.88 -8.64
N LYS A 66 16.06 -9.45 -9.22
CA LYS A 66 16.86 -8.29 -8.81
C LYS A 66 17.33 -7.60 -10.09
N ASN A 67 17.22 -6.28 -10.15
CA ASN A 67 17.62 -5.48 -11.32
C ASN A 67 16.99 -5.99 -12.64
N ILE A 68 15.69 -6.27 -12.61
CA ILE A 68 14.94 -6.80 -13.76
C ILE A 68 14.84 -5.71 -14.84
N ALA A 69 15.31 -6.00 -16.05
CA ALA A 69 15.10 -5.08 -17.18
C ALA A 69 13.60 -4.99 -17.53
N LEU A 70 13.13 -3.79 -17.89
CA LEU A 70 11.71 -3.51 -18.15
C LEU A 70 11.04 -4.53 -19.10
N ARG A 71 11.72 -4.90 -20.19
CA ARG A 71 11.23 -5.90 -21.18
C ARG A 71 10.93 -7.28 -20.59
N PHE A 72 11.48 -7.60 -19.42
CA PHE A 72 11.27 -8.88 -18.75
C PHE A 72 10.22 -8.81 -17.63
N ALA A 73 9.80 -7.62 -17.20
CA ALA A 73 8.84 -7.44 -16.10
C ALA A 73 7.54 -8.28 -16.27
N PRO A 74 6.93 -8.41 -17.47
CA PRO A 74 5.74 -9.25 -17.67
C PRO A 74 5.95 -10.74 -17.34
N ARG A 75 7.19 -11.22 -17.24
CA ARG A 75 7.50 -12.62 -16.91
C ARG A 75 7.53 -12.90 -15.42
N TYR A 76 7.42 -11.89 -14.56
CA TYR A 76 7.59 -11.96 -13.10
C TYR A 76 6.29 -11.93 -12.31
N TYR A 77 5.16 -11.78 -12.98
CA TYR A 77 3.84 -11.93 -12.38
C TYR A 77 2.97 -12.87 -13.21
N ASP A 78 2.04 -13.52 -12.56
CA ASP A 78 1.14 -14.51 -13.17
C ASP A 78 -0.34 -14.31 -12.79
N ALA A 79 -0.63 -13.36 -11.90
CA ALA A 79 -1.97 -13.02 -11.48
C ALA A 79 -2.08 -11.52 -11.15
N VAL A 80 -3.27 -10.99 -11.39
CA VAL A 80 -3.68 -9.63 -11.06
C VAL A 80 -5.03 -9.70 -10.37
N THR A 81 -5.21 -8.89 -9.33
CA THR A 81 -6.46 -8.78 -8.58
C THR A 81 -6.65 -7.33 -8.13
N VAL A 82 -7.72 -7.07 -7.38
CA VAL A 82 -7.97 -5.80 -6.72
C VAL A 82 -7.73 -5.97 -5.22
N GLY A 83 -7.19 -4.94 -4.59
CA GLY A 83 -7.01 -4.90 -3.15
C GLY A 83 -7.39 -3.55 -2.55
N ILE A 84 -7.48 -3.53 -1.22
CA ILE A 84 -7.70 -2.32 -0.43
C ILE A 84 -6.48 -2.09 0.46
N ASP A 85 -5.82 -0.95 0.28
CA ASP A 85 -4.81 -0.42 1.19
C ASP A 85 -5.51 0.46 2.25
N PHE A 86 -5.78 -0.13 3.42
CA PHE A 86 -6.30 0.63 4.55
C PHE A 86 -5.22 1.50 5.16
N THR A 87 -5.56 2.76 5.41
CA THR A 87 -4.64 3.78 5.91
C THR A 87 -5.24 4.50 7.09
N ALA A 88 -4.53 4.51 8.23
CA ALA A 88 -4.85 5.42 9.33
C ALA A 88 -4.39 6.83 8.94
N ARG A 89 -5.32 7.60 8.37
CA ARG A 89 -5.02 8.85 7.65
C ARG A 89 -4.55 9.95 8.59
N ASP A 90 -5.13 10.01 9.77
CA ASP A 90 -4.71 10.88 10.86
C ASP A 90 -3.23 10.67 11.20
N LEU A 91 -2.80 9.43 11.44
CA LEU A 91 -1.39 9.11 11.71
C LEU A 91 -0.51 9.41 10.49
N GLN A 92 -0.96 9.09 9.28
CA GLN A 92 -0.15 9.34 8.08
C GLN A 92 0.19 10.83 7.91
N ARG A 93 -0.79 11.73 8.14
CA ARG A 93 -0.55 13.18 8.08
C ARG A 93 0.48 13.61 9.14
N GLU A 94 0.38 13.08 10.35
CA GLU A 94 1.32 13.38 11.42
C GLU A 94 2.75 12.88 11.10
N LEU A 95 2.87 11.62 10.71
CA LEU A 95 4.15 10.97 10.41
C LEU A 95 4.85 11.66 9.24
N ARG A 96 4.10 11.99 8.19
CA ARG A 96 4.62 12.74 7.04
C ARG A 96 5.15 14.12 7.46
N ARG A 97 4.41 14.85 8.29
CA ARG A 97 4.86 16.17 8.80
C ARG A 97 6.15 16.06 9.60
N LYS A 98 6.34 14.96 10.34
CA LYS A 98 7.53 14.68 11.14
C LYS A 98 8.69 14.06 10.35
N GLY A 99 8.48 13.67 9.09
CA GLY A 99 9.47 12.91 8.32
C GLY A 99 9.69 11.48 8.83
N ASN A 100 8.69 10.92 9.51
CA ASN A 100 8.77 9.60 10.13
C ASN A 100 8.32 8.47 9.18
N PRO A 101 8.75 7.22 9.47
CA PRO A 101 8.27 6.01 8.80
C PRO A 101 6.73 5.88 8.81
N TRP A 102 6.18 5.19 7.81
CA TRP A 102 4.73 5.04 7.60
C TRP A 102 4.15 3.75 8.18
N GLU A 103 4.97 2.93 8.83
CA GLU A 103 4.61 1.59 9.31
C GLU A 103 3.41 1.62 10.27
N LEU A 104 3.29 2.66 11.10
CA LEU A 104 2.14 2.81 12.00
C LEU A 104 0.84 3.13 11.26
N CYS A 105 0.89 3.85 10.14
CA CYS A 105 -0.31 4.24 9.39
C CYS A 105 -0.64 3.32 8.21
N LYS A 106 0.32 2.52 7.73
CA LYS A 106 0.18 1.63 6.58
C LYS A 106 0.40 0.15 6.93
N GLY A 107 1.13 -0.18 7.98
CA GLY A 107 1.60 -1.54 8.28
C GLY A 107 0.88 -2.26 9.41
N PHE A 108 -0.22 -1.71 9.94
CA PHE A 108 -0.98 -2.33 11.03
C PHE A 108 -1.71 -3.61 10.57
N ASP A 109 -2.10 -4.43 11.54
CA ASP A 109 -2.75 -5.72 11.27
C ASP A 109 -4.03 -5.56 10.45
N SER A 110 -4.26 -6.49 9.51
CA SER A 110 -5.42 -6.47 8.60
C SER A 110 -5.57 -5.21 7.72
N SER A 111 -4.52 -4.38 7.60
CA SER A 111 -4.54 -3.16 6.77
C SER A 111 -4.47 -3.39 5.25
N ALA A 112 -4.50 -4.64 4.78
CA ALA A 112 -4.49 -5.01 3.37
C ALA A 112 -5.54 -6.09 3.09
N ALA A 113 -6.61 -5.75 2.37
CA ALA A 113 -7.51 -6.75 1.78
C ALA A 113 -7.09 -7.05 0.33
N ILE A 114 -7.12 -8.32 -0.06
CA ILE A 114 -6.71 -8.77 -1.40
C ILE A 114 -7.76 -9.78 -1.90
N GLY A 115 -8.21 -9.63 -3.15
CA GLY A 115 -9.17 -10.53 -3.81
C GLY A 115 -8.58 -11.76 -4.46
#